data_AF-A0A948FAG6-F1
#
_entry.id   AF-A0A948FAG6-F1
#
_cell.length_a   1.000
_cell.length_b   1.000
_cell.length_c   1.000
_cell.angle_alpha   90.00
_cell.angle_beta   90.00
_cell.angle_gamma   90.00
#
_symmetry.space_group_name_H-M   'P 1'
#
loop_
_entity.id
_entity.type
_entity.pdbx_description
1 polymer ?
#
loop_
_entity_poly.entity_id
_entity_poly.type
_entity_poly.pdbx_seq_one_letter_code
_entity_poly.pdbx_strand_id
1 'polypeptide(L)' 'MSVFKCEKCGDTKEGRCKPKKCSACGETGVMVKEETKTSGCGCGCSCKSK' A
#
# COMPACT_ATOMS: atom_id res chain seq x y z
N MET A 1 -8.57 8.82 -5.57
CA MET A 1 -8.90 7.68 -4.69
C MET A 1 -7.80 6.66 -4.82
N SER A 2 -7.53 5.90 -3.77
CA SER A 2 -6.45 4.92 -3.78
C SER A 2 -7.04 3.53 -3.80
N VAL A 3 -6.53 2.67 -4.66
CA VAL A 3 -6.90 1.26 -4.68
C VAL A 3 -6.06 0.56 -3.61
N PHE A 4 -6.67 -0.30 -2.81
CA PHE A 4 -6.02 -1.13 -1.80
C PHE A 4 -6.25 -2.59 -2.15
N LYS A 5 -5.20 -3.31 -2.51
CA LYS A 5 -5.20 -4.73 -2.79
C LYS A 5 -4.84 -5.55 -1.57
N CYS A 6 -5.63 -6.58 -1.28
CA CYS A 6 -5.34 -7.57 -0.28
C CYS A 6 -4.24 -8.51 -0.77
N GLU A 7 -3.14 -8.64 -0.04
CA GLU A 7 -2.05 -9.54 -0.41
C GLU A 7 -2.37 -11.02 -0.17
N LYS A 8 -3.42 -11.32 0.60
CA LYS A 8 -3.80 -12.70 0.93
C LYS A 8 -4.85 -13.31 0.00
N CYS A 9 -5.89 -12.56 -0.33
CA CYS A 9 -6.97 -13.05 -1.20
C CYS A 9 -6.97 -12.39 -2.59
N GLY A 10 -6.23 -11.30 -2.79
CA GLY A 10 -6.17 -10.57 -4.06
C GLY A 10 -7.27 -9.53 -4.24
N ASP A 11 -8.21 -9.37 -3.31
CA ASP A 11 -9.29 -8.39 -3.40
C ASP A 11 -8.80 -6.95 -3.44
N THR A 12 -9.38 -6.15 -4.33
CA THR A 12 -9.11 -4.72 -4.44
C THR A 12 -10.26 -3.89 -3.89
N LYS A 13 -9.94 -2.88 -3.09
CA LYS A 13 -10.89 -1.87 -2.59
C LYS A 13 -10.40 -0.48 -2.89
N GLU A 14 -11.21 0.30 -3.58
CA GLU A 14 -10.97 1.72 -3.80
C GLU A 14 -11.53 2.57 -2.66
N GLY A 15 -10.76 3.54 -2.20
CA GLY A 15 -11.21 4.43 -1.14
C GLY A 15 -10.24 5.56 -0.83
N ARG A 16 -10.72 6.53 -0.04
CA ARG A 16 -9.88 7.57 0.55
C ARG A 16 -9.07 7.03 1.73
N CYS A 17 -9.67 6.14 2.52
CA CYS A 17 -9.08 5.60 3.74
C CYS A 17 -8.69 4.13 3.56
N LYS A 18 -7.55 3.73 4.14
CA LYS A 18 -7.05 2.35 4.10
C LYS A 18 -7.96 1.43 4.93
N PRO A 19 -8.58 0.40 4.34
CA PRO A 19 -9.44 -0.52 5.09
C PRO A 19 -8.62 -1.31 6.12
N LYS A 20 -9.09 -1.34 7.38
CA LYS A 20 -8.45 -2.08 8.49
C LYS A 20 -8.55 -3.60 8.33
N LYS A 21 -9.67 -4.06 7.76
CA LYS A 21 -10.02 -5.47 7.54
C LYS A 21 -10.30 -5.68 6.05
N CYS A 22 -9.81 -6.78 5.50
CA CYS A 22 -10.24 -7.23 4.19
C CYS A 22 -11.69 -7.75 4.29
N SER A 23 -12.58 -7.34 3.38
CA SER A 23 -13.97 -7.82 3.40
C SER A 23 -14.17 -9.19 2.79
N ALA A 24 -13.21 -9.70 2.02
CA ALA A 24 -13.31 -11.01 1.40
C ALA A 24 -12.76 -12.12 2.30
N CYS A 25 -11.57 -11.93 2.87
CA CYS A 25 -10.95 -12.94 3.73
C CYS A 25 -11.02 -12.62 5.23
N GLY A 26 -11.45 -11.42 5.64
CA GLY A 26 -11.57 -11.04 7.06
C GLY A 26 -10.26 -10.68 7.76
N GLU A 27 -9.12 -10.91 7.11
CA GLU A 27 -7.78 -10.62 7.66
C GLU A 27 -7.56 -9.12 7.91
N THR A 28 -6.88 -8.79 9.01
CA THR A 28 -6.51 -7.42 9.37
C THR A 28 -5.12 -7.08 8.86
N GLY A 29 -4.93 -5.85 8.38
CA GLY A 29 -3.59 -5.33 8.02
C GLY A 29 -3.01 -5.83 6.69
N VAL A 30 -3.75 -6.65 5.93
CA VAL A 30 -3.31 -7.24 4.65
C VAL A 30 -3.61 -6.38 3.42
N MET A 31 -4.31 -5.25 3.60
CA MET A 31 -4.67 -4.34 2.52
C MET A 31 -3.47 -3.46 2.21
N VAL A 32 -2.95 -3.48 0.99
CA VAL A 32 -1.80 -2.68 0.54
C VAL A 32 -2.25 -1.75 -0.56
N LYS A 33 -1.78 -0.50 -0.55
CA LYS A 33 -2.18 0.49 -1.54
C LYS A 33 -1.60 0.08 -2.90
N GLU A 34 -2.46 -0.31 -3.83
CA GLU A 34 -2.12 -0.56 -5.22
C GLU A 34 -2.02 0.80 -5.92
N GLU A 35 -0.86 1.45 -5.75
CA GLU A 35 -0.46 2.56 -6.62
C GLU A 35 0.31 1.94 -7.78
N THR A 36 -0.24 2.07 -8.99
CA THR A 36 0.45 1.78 -10.25
C THR A 36 1.86 2.33 -10.14
N LYS A 37 2.85 1.43 -10.19
CA LYS A 37 4.27 1.72 -9.94
C LYS A 37 4.69 3.02 -10.61
N THR A 38 4.82 4.09 -9.84
CA THR A 38 5.79 5.12 -10.15
C THR A 38 7.11 4.63 -9.55
N SER A 39 7.97 4.15 -10.43
CA SER A 39 9.40 4.25 -10.22
C SER A 39 9.72 5.72 -9.91
N GLY A 40 9.93 6.02 -8.65
CA GLY A 40 10.34 7.34 -8.16
C GLY A 40 11.52 7.18 -7.21
N CYS A 41 12.72 7.23 -7.78
CA CYS A 41 13.96 7.52 -7.06
C CYS A 41 13.75 8.75 -6.15
N GLY A 42 14.15 8.70 -4.88
CA GLY A 42 13.92 9.84 -3.99
C GLY A 42 14.18 9.66 -2.50
N CYS A 43 15.30 9.07 -2.09
CA CYS A 43 15.96 9.50 -0.86
C CYS A 43 17.47 9.56 -1.11
N GLY A 44 17.87 10.57 -1.90
CA GLY A 44 19.18 11.16 -1.73
C GLY A 44 19.09 12.15 -0.58
N CYS A 45 19.76 11.85 0.54
CA CYS A 45 20.34 12.84 1.43
C CYS A 45 21.39 12.18 2.34
N SER A 46 22.61 12.17 1.79
CA SER A 46 23.88 12.43 2.48
C SER A 46 24.35 11.46 3.56
N CYS A 47 25.20 10.53 3.09
CA CYS A 47 26.54 10.38 3.62
C CYS A 47 27.10 11.76 4.04
N LYS A 48 27.22 12.03 5.34
CA LYS A 48 27.97 13.18 5.85
C LYS A 48 28.87 12.67 6.96
N SER A 49 30.14 12.60 6.61
CA SER A 49 31.31 12.32 7.41
C SER A 49 31.24 12.98 8.80
N LYS A 50 31.58 12.19 9.82
CA LYS A 50 32.34 12.63 10.99
C LYS A 50 33.28 11.51 11.38
#